data_AF-A0AAW2ZN65-F1
#
_entry.id   AF-A0AAW2ZN65-F1
#
_cell.length_a   1.000
_cell.length_b   1.000
_cell.length_c   1.000
_cell.angle_alpha   90.00
_cell.angle_beta   90.00
_cell.angle_gamma   90.00
#
_symmetry.space_group_name_H-M   'P 1'
#
loop_
_entity.id
_entity.type
_entity.pdbx_description
1 polymer ?
#
loop_
_entity_poly.entity_id
_entity_poly.type
_entity_poly.pdbx_seq_one_letter_code
_entity_poly.pdbx_strand_id
1 'polypeptide(L)'
;MMENDTPTYEEVAQKFQFLPMIINSLPLVTSTDPHKLNVQVTKLHEAMRQSLKYVDTLDGVDLTTKQQEETYKQDVALLQQKIALTEKYKELEVLKNSSNFKKRREDVINTEANEDVEMKE
;
A
#
# COMPACT_ATOMS: atom_id res chain seq x y z
N MET A 1 11.10 6.80 1.13
CA MET A 1 10.26 5.64 0.77
C MET A 1 9.20 5.60 1.84
N MET A 2 7.95 5.98 1.54
CA MET A 2 6.87 5.80 2.50
C MET A 2 6.42 4.35 2.33
N GLU A 3 6.72 3.51 3.31
CA GLU A 3 6.11 2.20 3.45
C GLU A 3 4.60 2.43 3.55
N ASN A 4 3.86 1.97 2.55
CA ASN A 4 2.41 1.85 2.67
C ASN A 4 2.17 0.66 3.61
N ASP A 5 2.31 0.90 4.91
CA ASP A 5 1.83 0.01 5.97
C ASP A 5 0.31 0.11 6.00
N THR A 6 -0.33 -0.46 4.96
CA THR A 6 -1.75 -0.76 5.00
C THR A 6 -1.97 -1.73 6.15
N PRO A 7 -2.79 -1.37 7.15
CA PRO A 7 -2.99 -2.22 8.31
C PRO A 7 -3.59 -3.55 7.86
N THR A 8 -3.05 -4.62 8.43
CA THR A 8 -3.54 -5.99 8.21
C THR A 8 -4.96 -6.15 8.77
N TYR A 9 -5.67 -7.18 8.31
CA TYR A 9 -6.99 -7.50 8.81
C TYR A 9 -6.99 -7.72 10.33
N GLU A 10 -6.00 -8.46 10.87
CA GLU A 10 -5.85 -8.64 12.32
C GLU A 10 -5.70 -7.31 13.08
N GLU A 11 -4.91 -6.36 12.58
CA GLU A 11 -4.71 -5.07 13.23
C GLU A 11 -5.98 -4.23 13.25
N VAL A 12 -6.75 -4.24 12.16
CA VAL A 12 -8.05 -3.60 12.10
C VAL A 12 -9.03 -4.32 13.03
N ALA A 13 -9.11 -5.64 13.01
CA ALA A 13 -10.00 -6.43 13.86
C ALA A 13 -9.76 -6.17 15.36
N GLN A 14 -8.51 -5.93 15.77
CA GLN A 14 -8.19 -5.53 17.15
C GLN A 14 -8.80 -4.17 17.54
N LYS A 15 -8.99 -3.25 16.61
CA LYS A 15 -9.66 -1.96 16.87
C LYS A 15 -11.16 -2.10 17.07
N PHE A 16 -11.78 -3.15 16.51
CA PHE A 16 -13.23 -3.41 16.57
C PHE A 16 -13.62 -4.52 17.56
N GLN A 17 -12.82 -4.74 18.62
CA GLN A 17 -13.08 -5.76 19.66
C GLN A 17 -14.43 -5.59 20.39
N PHE A 18 -15.12 -4.45 20.26
CA PHE A 18 -16.46 -4.29 20.82
C PHE A 18 -17.48 -5.24 20.16
N LEU A 19 -17.31 -5.64 18.89
CA LEU A 19 -18.24 -6.53 18.19
C LEU A 19 -18.41 -7.89 18.90
N PRO A 20 -17.34 -8.65 19.20
CA PRO A 20 -17.48 -9.87 19.99
C PRO A 20 -17.95 -9.59 21.43
N MET A 21 -17.63 -8.42 22.01
CA MET A 21 -18.17 -8.04 23.33
C MET A 21 -19.69 -7.85 23.32
N ILE A 22 -20.27 -7.27 22.27
CA ILE A 22 -21.73 -7.14 22.10
C ILE A 22 -22.36 -8.54 22.13
N ILE A 23 -21.87 -9.45 21.29
CA ILE A 23 -22.41 -10.82 21.18
C ILE A 23 -22.37 -11.53 22.53
N ASN A 24 -21.25 -11.41 23.26
CA ASN A 24 -21.08 -12.02 24.57
C ASN A 24 -21.87 -11.33 25.69
N SER A 25 -22.27 -10.08 25.49
CA SER A 25 -23.06 -9.30 26.45
C SER A 25 -24.58 -9.50 26.29
N LEU A 26 -25.06 -9.97 25.13
CA LEU A 26 -26.48 -10.23 24.88
C LEU A 26 -27.15 -11.15 25.94
N PRO A 27 -26.51 -12.25 26.38
CA PRO A 27 -27.07 -13.10 27.44
C PRO A 27 -27.07 -12.44 28.83
N LEU A 28 -26.28 -11.38 29.03
CA LEU A 28 -26.21 -10.63 30.29
C LEU A 28 -27.27 -9.53 30.37
N VAL A 29 -27.88 -9.13 29.25
CA VAL A 29 -28.98 -8.16 29.22
C VAL A 29 -30.24 -8.71 29.93
N THR A 30 -30.36 -10.04 30.02
CA THR A 30 -31.42 -10.72 30.78
C THR A 30 -31.01 -11.07 32.21
N SER A 31 -29.78 -10.73 32.62
CA SER A 31 -29.27 -10.99 33.97
C SER A 31 -29.90 -10.06 35.00
N THR A 32 -30.22 -10.60 36.18
CA THR A 32 -30.81 -9.89 37.32
C THR A 32 -29.81 -9.09 38.15
N ASP A 33 -28.52 -9.06 37.79
CA ASP A 33 -27.47 -8.31 38.49
C ASP A 33 -27.17 -6.96 37.79
N PRO A 34 -27.74 -5.83 38.26
CA PRO A 34 -27.62 -4.54 37.61
C PRO A 34 -26.18 -4.01 37.64
N HIS A 35 -25.39 -4.44 38.62
CA HIS A 35 -24.02 -3.93 38.77
C HIS A 35 -23.11 -4.54 37.71
N LYS A 36 -23.24 -5.85 37.45
CA LYS A 36 -22.53 -6.53 36.36
C LYS A 36 -22.94 -6.00 34.99
N LEU A 37 -24.23 -5.72 34.80
CA LEU A 37 -24.73 -5.11 33.57
C LEU A 37 -24.08 -3.74 33.34
N ASN A 38 -24.08 -2.85 34.34
CA ASN A 38 -23.47 -1.53 34.24
C ASN A 38 -21.97 -1.57 33.91
N VAL A 39 -21.22 -2.49 34.54
CA VAL A 39 -19.78 -2.65 34.25
C VAL A 39 -19.56 -3.10 32.80
N GLN A 40 -20.37 -4.03 32.30
CA GLN A 40 -20.26 -4.51 30.92
C GLN A 40 -20.64 -3.43 29.90
N VAL A 41 -21.73 -2.70 30.12
CA VAL A 41 -22.14 -1.58 29.27
C VAL A 41 -21.06 -0.49 29.24
N THR A 42 -20.45 -0.18 30.38
CA THR A 42 -19.36 0.81 30.46
C THR A 42 -18.15 0.37 29.63
N LYS A 43 -17.72 -0.89 29.76
CA LYS A 43 -16.62 -1.46 28.97
C LYS A 43 -16.94 -1.47 27.47
N LEU A 44 -18.17 -1.81 27.11
CA LEU A 44 -18.62 -1.81 25.73
C LEU A 44 -18.58 -0.39 25.13
N HIS A 45 -19.08 0.59 25.87
CA HIS A 45 -19.09 1.98 25.46
C HIS A 45 -17.66 2.53 25.28
N GLU A 46 -16.73 2.14 26.14
CA GLU A 46 -15.31 2.49 26.01
C GLU A 46 -14.68 1.86 24.76
N ALA A 47 -14.92 0.57 24.51
CA ALA A 47 -14.41 -0.13 23.33
C ALA A 47 -14.97 0.46 22.02
N MET A 48 -16.27 0.80 22.00
CA MET A 48 -16.90 1.51 20.87
C MET A 48 -16.27 2.88 20.64
N ARG A 49 -16.00 3.64 21.71
CA ARG A 49 -15.36 4.95 21.61
C ARG A 49 -13.95 4.86 21.03
N GLN A 50 -13.19 3.84 21.38
CA GLN A 50 -11.86 3.60 20.80
C GLN A 50 -11.95 3.23 19.31
N SER A 51 -12.94 2.44 18.92
CA SER A 51 -13.20 2.11 17.51
C SER A 51 -13.56 3.36 16.71
N LEU A 52 -14.43 4.21 17.27
CA LEU A 52 -14.84 5.46 16.62
C LEU A 52 -13.65 6.39 16.40
N LYS A 53 -12.78 6.55 17.41
CA LYS A 53 -11.54 7.32 17.26
C LYS A 53 -10.65 6.79 16.15
N TYR A 54 -10.57 5.47 15.98
CA TYR A 54 -9.78 4.89 14.89
C TYR A 54 -10.42 5.19 13.53
N VAL A 55 -11.75 5.09 13.42
CA VAL A 55 -12.45 5.49 12.20
C VAL A 55 -12.17 6.97 11.90
N ASP A 56 -12.25 7.86 12.90
CA ASP A 56 -11.97 9.29 12.73
C ASP A 56 -10.52 9.60 12.31
N THR A 57 -9.58 8.65 12.49
CA THR A 57 -8.19 8.79 12.01
C THR A 57 -7.99 8.33 10.57
N LEU A 58 -8.99 7.72 9.92
CA LEU A 58 -8.88 7.31 8.54
C LEU A 58 -9.02 8.52 7.61
N ASP A 59 -8.12 8.64 6.65
CA ASP A 59 -8.19 9.72 5.66
C ASP A 59 -9.51 9.68 4.89
N GLY A 60 -10.18 10.83 4.82
CA GLY A 60 -11.42 11.01 4.06
C GLY A 60 -12.70 10.65 4.81
N VAL A 61 -12.68 10.33 6.10
CA VAL A 61 -13.91 10.08 6.90
C VAL A 61 -14.81 11.30 7.00
N ASP A 62 -14.23 12.50 6.96
CA ASP A 62 -14.92 13.78 6.95
C ASP A 62 -15.45 14.18 5.57
N LEU A 63 -15.03 13.49 4.51
CA LEU A 63 -15.44 13.76 3.14
C LEU A 63 -16.79 13.10 2.84
N THR A 64 -17.65 13.85 2.14
CA THR A 64 -18.88 13.27 1.57
C THR A 64 -18.52 12.17 0.56
N THR A 65 -19.42 11.20 0.35
CA THR A 65 -19.21 10.07 -0.59
C THR A 65 -18.78 10.54 -1.99
N LYS A 66 -19.31 11.69 -2.45
CA LYS A 66 -18.93 12.29 -3.74
C LYS A 66 -17.49 12.79 -3.76
N GLN A 67 -17.02 13.38 -2.66
CA GLN A 67 -15.64 13.83 -2.53
C GLN A 67 -14.67 12.66 -2.42
N GLN A 68 -15.04 11.59 -1.70
CA GLN A 68 -14.24 10.35 -1.66
C GLN A 68 -14.09 9.73 -3.05
N GLU A 69 -15.16 9.69 -3.85
CA GLU A 69 -15.08 9.21 -5.25
C GLU A 69 -14.19 10.09 -6.13
N GLU A 70 -14.23 11.41 -5.95
CA GLU A 70 -13.36 12.34 -6.69
C GLU A 70 -11.89 12.15 -6.30
N THR A 71 -11.57 12.03 -5.01
CA THR A 71 -10.21 11.73 -4.52
C THR A 71 -9.73 10.39 -5.08
N TYR A 72 -10.55 9.34 -5.02
CA TYR A 72 -10.20 8.02 -5.54
C TYR A 72 -9.89 8.06 -7.05
N LYS A 73 -10.69 8.80 -7.84
CA LYS A 73 -10.42 8.97 -9.28
C LYS A 73 -9.08 9.67 -9.54
N GLN A 74 -8.73 10.68 -8.74
CA GLN A 74 -7.45 11.38 -8.86
C GLN A 74 -6.28 10.46 -8.53
N ASP A 75 -6.40 9.65 -7.47
CA ASP A 75 -5.35 8.70 -7.06
C ASP A 75 -5.13 7.61 -8.12
N VAL A 76 -6.20 7.10 -8.72
CA VAL A 76 -6.11 6.14 -9.83
C VAL A 76 -5.39 6.76 -11.04
N ALA A 77 -5.69 8.02 -11.38
CA ALA A 77 -5.03 8.71 -12.47
C ALA A 77 -3.52 8.93 -12.19
N LEU A 78 -3.16 9.29 -10.96
CA LEU A 78 -1.76 9.42 -10.54
C LEU A 78 -1.01 8.08 -10.59
N LEU A 79 -1.65 6.99 -10.16
CA LEU A 79 -1.09 5.64 -10.26
C LEU A 79 -0.82 5.25 -11.71
N GLN A 80 -1.78 5.51 -12.61
CA GLN A 80 -1.60 5.24 -14.04
C GLN A 80 -0.44 6.05 -14.65
N GLN A 81 -0.32 7.33 -14.30
CA GLN A 81 0.82 8.14 -14.73
C GLN A 81 2.15 7.59 -14.21
N LYS A 82 2.20 7.18 -12.95
CA LYS A 82 3.40 6.58 -12.35
C LYS A 82 3.78 5.27 -13.03
N ILE A 83 2.82 4.43 -13.38
CA ILE A 83 3.05 3.19 -14.13
C ILE A 83 3.64 3.51 -15.51
N ALA A 84 3.02 4.41 -16.27
CA ALA A 84 3.50 4.78 -17.60
C ALA A 84 4.91 5.40 -17.57
N LEU A 85 5.20 6.23 -16.55
CA LEU A 85 6.55 6.76 -16.34
C LEU A 85 7.55 5.64 -16.04
N THR A 86 7.19 4.69 -15.19
CA THR A 86 8.05 3.54 -14.84
C THR A 86 8.36 2.70 -16.08
N GLU A 87 7.38 2.46 -16.95
CA GLU A 87 7.58 1.75 -18.21
C GLU A 87 8.53 2.50 -19.15
N LYS A 88 8.35 3.82 -19.33
CA LYS A 88 9.28 4.65 -20.10
C LYS A 88 10.71 4.62 -19.56
N TYR A 89 10.88 4.63 -18.23
CA TYR A 89 12.20 4.50 -17.62
C TYR A 89 12.85 3.14 -17.92
N LYS A 90 12.09 2.04 -17.89
CA LYS A 90 12.57 0.72 -18.27
C LYS A 90 12.99 0.67 -19.75
N GLU A 91 12.20 1.25 -20.64
CA GLU A 91 12.55 1.33 -22.07
C GLU A 91 13.86 2.10 -22.30
N LEU A 92 14.04 3.23 -21.61
CA LEU A 92 15.27 4.01 -21.66
C LEU A 92 16.48 3.25 -21.11
N GLU A 93 16.29 2.43 -20.07
CA GLU A 93 17.35 1.58 -19.52
C GLU A 93 17.78 0.49 -20.50
N VAL A 94 16.82 -0.15 -21.17
CA VAL A 94 17.10 -1.12 -22.26
C VAL A 94 17.82 -0.44 -23.43
N LEU A 95 17.40 0.78 -23.81
CA LEU A 95 18.07 1.56 -24.86
C LEU A 95 19.51 1.88 -24.47
N LYS A 96 19.75 2.36 -23.24
CA LYS A 96 21.10 2.64 -22.73
C LYS A 96 21.99 1.39 -22.76
N ASN A 97 21.45 0.25 -22.33
CA ASN A 97 22.18 -1.03 -22.34
C ASN A 97 22.46 -1.55 -23.76
N SER A 98 21.53 -1.38 -24.70
CA SER A 98 21.73 -1.77 -26.10
C SER A 98 22.71 -0.85 -26.85
N SER A 99 22.73 0.45 -26.54
CA SER A 99 23.74 1.37 -27.07
C SER A 99 25.14 1.08 -26.55
N ASN A 100 25.28 0.66 -25.29
CA ASN A 100 26.55 0.15 -24.76
C ASN A 100 26.98 -1.17 -25.43
N PHE A 101 26.02 -2.00 -25.83
CA PHE A 101 26.30 -3.25 -26.56
C PHE A 101 26.75 -2.97 -28.01
N LYS A 102 26.17 -1.97 -28.69
CA LYS A 102 26.66 -1.53 -30.02
C LYS A 102 28.06 -0.94 -29.97
N LYS A 103 28.36 -0.08 -28.98
CA LYS A 103 29.73 0.44 -28.77
C LYS A 103 30.74 -0.69 -28.52
N ARG A 104 30.43 -1.64 -27.65
CA ARG A 104 31.30 -2.80 -27.39
C ARG A 104 31.52 -3.68 -28.63
N ARG A 105 30.56 -3.78 -29.56
CA ARG A 105 30.77 -4.51 -30.83
C ARG A 105 31.66 -3.74 -31.80
N GLU A 106 31.48 -2.43 -31.93
CA GLU A 106 32.35 -1.60 -32.79
C GLU A 106 33.79 -1.58 -32.25
N ASP A 107 33.98 -1.56 -30.94
CA ASP A 107 35.31 -1.63 -30.31
C ASP A 107 35.99 -3.00 -30.52
N VAL A 108 35.23 -4.10 -30.58
CA VAL A 108 35.74 -5.47 -30.85
C VAL A 108 36.05 -5.68 -32.33
N ILE A 109 35.23 -5.15 -33.24
CA ILE A 109 35.47 -5.25 -34.69
C ILE A 109 36.73 -4.46 -35.11
N ASN A 110 37.04 -3.35 -34.43
CA ASN A 110 38.26 -2.59 -34.68
C ASN A 110 39.52 -3.21 -34.06
N THR A 111 39.39 -4.13 -33.10
CA THR A 111 40.55 -4.86 -32.56
C THR A 111 40.93 -6.05 -33.44
N GLU A 112 39.95 -6.78 -33.99
CA GLU A 112 40.21 -7.91 -34.91
C GLU A 112 40.81 -7.47 -36.27
N ALA A 113 40.52 -6.25 -36.74
CA ALA A 113 41.10 -5.74 -37.99
C ALA A 113 42.60 -5.35 -37.90
N ASN A 114 43.16 -5.23 -36.69
CA ASN A 114 44.56 -4.84 -36.47
C ASN A 114 45.48 -6.02 -36.12
N GLU A 115 44.96 -7.19 -35.75
CA GLU A 115 45.81 -8.36 -35.44
C GLU A 115 46.24 -9.15 -36.69
N ASP A 116 45.58 -8.97 -37.84
CA ASP A 116 45.92 -9.66 -39.10
C ASP A 116 47.05 -8.99 -39.92
N VAL A 117 47.64 -7.89 -39.44
CA VAL A 117 48.70 -7.15 -40.16
C VAL A 117 50.12 -7.44 -39.63
N GLU A 118 50.26 -8.11 -38.48
CA GLU A 118 51.56 -8.25 -37.79
C GLU A 118 52.28 -9.61 -37.93
N MET A 119 51.84 -10.48 -38.86
CA MET A 119 52.53 -11.77 -39.14
C MET A 119 53.02 -11.93 -40.58
N LYS A 120 53.69 -10.90 -41.11
CA LYS A 120 54.61 -11.04 -42.26
C LYS A 120 55.78 -10.07 -42.15
N GLU A 121 56.79 -10.45 -41.35
CA GLU A 121 58.19 -10.08 -41.60
C GLU A 121 59.03 -11.34 -41.77
#